data_AF-A0A368H1J1-F1
#
_entry.id   AF-A0A368H1J1-F1
#
_cell.length_a   1.000
_cell.length_b   1.000
_cell.length_c   1.000
_cell.angle_alpha   90.00
_cell.angle_beta   90.00
_cell.angle_gamma   90.00
#
_symmetry.space_group_name_H-M   'P 1'
#
loop_
_entity.id
_entity.type
_entity.pdbx_description
1 polymer ?
#
loop_
_entity_poly.entity_id
_entity_poly.type
_entity_poly.pdbx_seq_one_letter_code
_entity_poly.pdbx_strand_id
1 'polypeptide(L)'
;MINAHKDKLHAVCHELITNEERKDLRNMYRLLKPIPSGLLVMAKEFEDYVRKKGLDVISTISGDNVPQQFVDNVLKVHEKFHAMKTEVFMDDGDFAGALDKALQSVVNVKEGSGPPRASERLARYTDNLLRKSAKGMSDIEVDQQLSKAIVIFRYIEDKDVFQKSLYLCINLHGSVNRMGTVIWIQLYLGNELLFCNSRFL
;
A
#
# COMPACT_ATOMS: atom_id res chain seq x y z
N MET A 1 -21.80 -15.75 -28.68
CA MET A 1 -22.08 -16.45 -27.41
C MET A 1 -20.99 -16.23 -26.35
N ILE A 2 -19.70 -16.24 -26.71
CA ILE A 2 -18.57 -16.05 -25.77
C ILE A 2 -18.64 -14.70 -25.01
N ASN A 3 -18.94 -13.59 -25.70
CA ASN A 3 -19.07 -12.28 -25.04
C ASN A 3 -20.21 -12.23 -24.01
N ALA A 4 -21.37 -12.82 -24.31
CA ALA A 4 -22.52 -12.83 -23.40
C ALA A 4 -22.27 -13.65 -22.11
N HIS A 5 -21.38 -14.65 -22.14
CA HIS A 5 -20.99 -15.41 -20.95
C HIS A 5 -19.94 -14.65 -20.15
N LYS A 6 -19.07 -13.90 -20.84
CA LYS A 6 -18.09 -13.00 -20.22
C LYS A 6 -18.78 -11.88 -19.44
N ASP A 7 -19.79 -11.22 -19.98
CA ASP A 7 -20.52 -10.14 -19.28
C ASP A 7 -21.23 -10.63 -18.01
N LYS A 8 -21.83 -11.83 -18.07
CA LYS A 8 -22.41 -12.48 -16.88
C LYS A 8 -21.35 -12.83 -15.84
N LEU A 9 -20.20 -13.34 -16.28
CA LEU A 9 -19.08 -13.65 -15.39
C LEU A 9 -18.56 -12.38 -14.70
N HIS A 10 -18.43 -11.27 -15.44
CA HIS A 10 -18.09 -9.96 -14.88
C HIS A 10 -19.09 -9.52 -13.83
N ALA A 11 -20.40 -9.55 -14.12
CA ALA A 11 -21.44 -9.13 -13.19
C ALA A 11 -21.42 -9.95 -11.89
N VAL A 12 -21.34 -11.29 -11.99
CA VAL A 12 -21.25 -12.18 -10.82
C VAL A 12 -19.95 -11.92 -10.05
N CYS A 13 -18.82 -11.76 -10.73
CA CYS A 13 -17.55 -11.47 -10.08
C CYS A 13 -17.59 -10.15 -9.31
N HIS A 14 -18.13 -9.11 -9.94
CA HIS A 14 -18.30 -7.79 -9.35
C HIS A 14 -19.13 -7.85 -8.06
N GLU A 15 -20.27 -8.54 -8.09
CA GLU A 15 -21.13 -8.72 -6.93
C GLU A 15 -20.42 -9.46 -5.79
N LEU A 16 -19.76 -10.59 -6.09
CA LEU A 16 -19.05 -11.37 -5.07
C LEU A 16 -17.90 -10.59 -4.44
N ILE A 17 -17.16 -9.79 -5.23
CA ILE A 17 -16.05 -8.97 -4.73
C ILE A 17 -16.55 -7.81 -3.89
N THR A 18 -17.58 -7.10 -4.35
CA THR A 18 -18.12 -5.92 -3.66
C THR A 18 -18.82 -6.29 -2.35
N ASN A 19 -19.43 -7.48 -2.27
CA ASN A 19 -20.01 -8.04 -1.05
C ASN A 19 -18.99 -8.80 -0.19
N GLU A 20 -17.74 -8.97 -0.66
CA GLU A 20 -16.67 -9.68 0.03
C GLU A 20 -17.02 -11.15 0.38
N GLU A 21 -17.78 -11.82 -0.49
CA GLU A 21 -18.28 -13.20 -0.33
C GLU A 21 -17.15 -14.24 -0.48
N ARG A 22 -16.29 -14.34 0.55
CA ARG A 22 -15.02 -15.10 0.50
C ARG A 22 -15.15 -16.54 0.03
N LYS A 23 -16.21 -17.24 0.45
CA LYS A 23 -16.42 -18.65 0.09
C LYS A 23 -16.68 -18.81 -1.40
N ASP A 24 -17.55 -17.98 -1.95
CA ASP A 24 -17.95 -18.04 -3.36
C ASP A 24 -16.85 -17.51 -4.27
N LEU A 25 -16.13 -16.47 -3.84
CA LEU A 25 -14.90 -16.03 -4.51
C LEU A 25 -13.87 -17.15 -4.58
N ARG A 26 -13.65 -17.90 -3.49
CA ARG A 26 -12.69 -19.02 -3.49
C ARG A 26 -13.13 -20.13 -4.46
N ASN A 27 -14.42 -20.42 -4.55
CA ASN A 27 -14.95 -21.40 -5.51
C ASN A 27 -14.76 -20.91 -6.95
N MET A 28 -15.08 -19.66 -7.22
CA MET A 28 -14.91 -19.03 -8.52
C MET A 28 -13.44 -19.01 -8.95
N TYR A 29 -12.52 -18.64 -8.05
CA TYR A 29 -11.08 -18.69 -8.27
C TYR A 29 -10.62 -20.11 -8.67
N ARG A 30 -11.04 -21.14 -7.94
CA ARG A 30 -10.68 -22.55 -8.24
C ARG A 30 -11.18 -23.02 -9.61
N LEU A 31 -12.36 -22.56 -10.02
CA LEU A 31 -12.94 -22.91 -11.33
C LEU A 31 -12.22 -22.20 -12.49
N LEU A 32 -11.79 -20.96 -12.28
CA LEU A 32 -11.17 -20.13 -13.31
C LEU A 32 -9.65 -20.34 -13.43
N LYS A 33 -8.97 -20.77 -12.35
CA LYS A 33 -7.51 -20.96 -12.31
C LYS A 33 -6.95 -21.86 -13.43
N PRO A 34 -7.59 -22.98 -13.83
CA PRO A 34 -7.08 -23.83 -14.90
C PRO A 34 -7.24 -23.23 -16.30
N ILE A 35 -8.07 -22.19 -16.45
CA ILE A 35 -8.39 -21.59 -17.75
C ILE A 35 -7.33 -20.52 -18.06
N PRO A 36 -6.66 -20.57 -19.22
CA PRO A 36 -5.75 -19.51 -19.64
C PRO A 36 -6.48 -18.16 -19.64
N SER A 37 -5.91 -17.16 -18.96
CA SER A 37 -6.54 -15.84 -18.79
C SER A 37 -7.89 -15.84 -18.04
N GLY A 38 -8.29 -16.95 -17.41
CA GLY A 38 -9.56 -17.09 -16.70
C GLY A 38 -9.68 -16.17 -15.50
N LEU A 39 -8.55 -15.83 -14.85
CA LEU A 39 -8.50 -14.97 -13.67
C LEU A 39 -8.42 -13.47 -13.98
N LEU A 40 -8.18 -13.07 -15.24
CA LEU A 40 -7.95 -11.65 -15.57
C LEU A 40 -9.11 -10.75 -15.15
N VAL A 41 -10.34 -11.22 -15.37
CA VAL A 41 -11.56 -10.50 -14.97
C VAL A 41 -11.60 -10.33 -13.46
N MET A 42 -11.33 -11.42 -12.74
CA MET A 42 -11.43 -11.45 -11.28
C MET A 42 -10.35 -10.59 -10.61
N ALA A 43 -9.12 -10.66 -11.12
CA ALA A 43 -8.01 -9.82 -10.65
C ALA A 43 -8.30 -8.33 -10.91
N LYS A 44 -8.90 -7.99 -12.06
CA LYS A 44 -9.26 -6.61 -12.40
C LYS A 44 -10.36 -6.05 -11.51
N GLU A 45 -11.44 -6.80 -11.30
CA GLU A 45 -12.52 -6.40 -10.38
C GLU A 45 -12.00 -6.26 -8.94
N PHE A 46 -11.08 -7.15 -8.52
CA PHE A 46 -10.41 -7.04 -7.23
C PHE A 46 -9.56 -5.77 -7.13
N GLU A 47 -8.71 -5.49 -8.12
CA GLU A 47 -7.91 -4.26 -8.20
C GLU A 47 -8.80 -3.01 -8.06
N ASP A 48 -9.89 -2.94 -8.82
CA ASP A 48 -10.79 -1.79 -8.86
C ASP A 48 -11.57 -1.63 -7.54
N TYR A 49 -11.99 -2.72 -6.93
CA TYR A 49 -12.64 -2.70 -5.62
C TYR A 49 -11.69 -2.23 -4.51
N VAL A 50 -10.47 -2.77 -4.46
CA VAL A 50 -9.45 -2.36 -3.48
C VAL A 50 -9.12 -0.88 -3.65
N ARG A 51 -8.95 -0.43 -4.89
CA ARG A 51 -8.67 0.99 -5.20
C ARG A 51 -9.80 1.88 -4.69
N LYS A 52 -11.06 1.55 -5.02
CA LYS A 52 -12.23 2.31 -4.57
C LYS A 52 -12.28 2.39 -3.05
N LYS A 53 -12.19 1.26 -2.35
CA LYS A 53 -12.19 1.24 -0.88
C LYS A 53 -11.03 2.02 -0.28
N GLY A 54 -9.83 1.91 -0.86
CA GLY A 54 -8.67 2.67 -0.40
C GLY A 54 -8.86 4.18 -0.54
N LEU A 55 -9.37 4.63 -1.68
CA LEU A 55 -9.68 6.05 -1.93
C LEU A 55 -10.77 6.56 -1.00
N ASP A 56 -11.83 5.78 -0.78
CA ASP A 56 -12.90 6.12 0.16
C ASP A 56 -12.33 6.38 1.56
N VAL A 57 -11.45 5.49 2.07
CA VAL A 57 -10.83 5.69 3.38
C VAL A 57 -9.90 6.90 3.41
N ILE A 58 -9.05 7.10 2.40
CA ILE A 58 -8.14 8.25 2.37
C ILE A 58 -8.89 9.59 2.29
N SER A 59 -10.03 9.63 1.60
CA SER A 59 -10.84 10.85 1.46
C SER A 59 -11.41 11.36 2.80
N THR A 60 -11.45 10.51 3.84
CA THR A 60 -11.93 10.89 5.17
C THR A 60 -10.87 11.57 6.04
N ILE A 61 -9.60 11.58 5.61
CA ILE A 61 -8.48 12.11 6.39
C ILE A 61 -8.60 13.63 6.52
N SER A 62 -8.61 14.11 7.76
CA SER A 62 -8.76 15.54 8.06
C SER A 62 -8.25 15.89 9.47
N GLY A 63 -8.09 17.18 9.75
CA GLY A 63 -7.64 17.70 11.04
C GLY A 63 -6.13 17.66 11.26
N ASP A 64 -5.71 17.66 12.53
CA ASP A 64 -4.30 17.90 12.91
C ASP A 64 -3.38 16.68 12.81
N ASN A 65 -3.94 15.47 12.70
CA ASN A 65 -3.18 14.21 12.73
C ASN A 65 -3.15 13.47 11.38
N VAL A 66 -3.22 14.23 10.28
CA VAL A 66 -3.25 13.73 8.90
C VAL A 66 -2.13 12.71 8.59
N PRO A 67 -0.85 12.92 9.00
CA PRO A 67 0.22 11.95 8.74
C PRO A 67 -0.03 10.56 9.34
N GLN A 68 -0.48 10.52 10.60
CA GLN A 68 -0.78 9.26 11.29
C GLN A 68 -2.01 8.58 10.69
N GLN A 69 -3.09 9.33 10.48
CA GLN A 69 -4.32 8.80 9.87
C GLN A 69 -4.03 8.21 8.49
N PHE A 70 -3.18 8.85 7.69
CA PHE A 70 -2.77 8.34 6.39
C PHE A 70 -2.09 6.98 6.50
N VAL A 71 -1.10 6.86 7.39
CA VAL A 71 -0.37 5.59 7.59
C VAL A 71 -1.31 4.48 8.06
N ASP A 72 -2.10 4.75 9.10
CA ASP A 72 -3.01 3.76 9.69
C ASP A 72 -4.09 3.31 8.70
N ASN A 73 -4.65 4.24 7.93
CA ASN A 73 -5.69 3.94 6.94
C ASN A 73 -5.16 3.11 5.77
N VAL A 74 -3.99 3.45 5.22
CA VAL A 74 -3.37 2.68 4.13
C VAL A 74 -3.01 1.28 4.61
N LEU A 75 -2.45 1.14 5.81
CA LEU A 75 -2.11 -0.17 6.38
C LEU A 75 -3.36 -1.02 6.61
N LYS A 76 -4.43 -0.44 7.14
CA LYS A 76 -5.69 -1.16 7.34
C LYS A 76 -6.24 -1.72 6.02
N VAL A 77 -6.14 -0.95 4.94
CA VAL A 77 -6.54 -1.41 3.59
C VAL A 77 -5.60 -2.51 3.11
N HIS A 78 -4.29 -2.32 3.24
CA HIS A 78 -3.27 -3.33 2.87
C HIS A 78 -3.50 -4.65 3.60
N GLU A 79 -3.58 -4.65 4.93
CA GLU A 79 -3.74 -5.85 5.76
C GLU A 79 -5.03 -6.60 5.43
N LYS A 80 -6.15 -5.86 5.28
CA LYS A 80 -7.45 -6.44 4.95
C LYS A 80 -7.40 -7.20 3.62
N PHE A 81 -6.89 -6.56 2.57
CA PHE A 81 -6.89 -7.15 1.23
C PHE A 81 -5.72 -8.09 0.98
N HIS A 82 -4.63 -7.96 1.73
CA HIS A 82 -3.59 -8.98 1.81
C HIS A 82 -4.15 -10.28 2.41
N ALA A 83 -4.89 -10.20 3.52
CA ALA A 83 -5.54 -11.36 4.12
C ALA A 83 -6.54 -12.02 3.14
N MET A 84 -7.36 -11.21 2.46
CA MET A 84 -8.26 -11.72 1.42
C MET A 84 -7.49 -12.41 0.28
N LYS A 85 -6.39 -11.83 -0.21
CA LYS A 85 -5.54 -12.43 -1.24
C LYS A 85 -4.97 -13.79 -0.78
N THR A 86 -4.44 -13.86 0.43
CA THR A 86 -3.85 -15.09 0.97
C THR A 86 -4.92 -16.17 1.21
N GLU A 87 -6.05 -15.80 1.81
CA GLU A 87 -7.10 -16.75 2.16
C GLU A 87 -7.96 -17.17 0.96
N VAL A 88 -8.36 -16.25 0.09
CA VAL A 88 -9.31 -16.53 -1.00
C VAL A 88 -8.56 -16.96 -2.26
N PHE A 89 -7.48 -16.28 -2.59
CA PHE A 89 -6.74 -16.44 -3.84
C PHE A 89 -5.42 -17.22 -3.69
N MET A 90 -5.17 -17.85 -2.53
CA MET A 90 -4.02 -18.73 -2.31
C MET A 90 -2.66 -18.09 -2.63
N ASP A 91 -2.53 -16.80 -2.30
CA ASP A 91 -1.32 -15.99 -2.57
C ASP A 91 -0.94 -15.92 -4.06
N ASP A 92 -1.94 -15.96 -4.94
CA ASP A 92 -1.75 -15.93 -6.38
C ASP A 92 -1.11 -14.61 -6.88
N GLY A 93 -0.18 -14.73 -7.82
CA GLY A 93 0.61 -13.63 -8.36
C GLY A 93 -0.20 -12.56 -9.11
N ASP A 94 -1.29 -12.95 -9.79
CA ASP A 94 -2.16 -11.98 -10.49
C ASP A 94 -2.86 -11.07 -9.47
N PHE A 95 -3.30 -11.64 -8.34
CA PHE A 95 -3.94 -10.91 -7.26
C PHE A 95 -2.94 -10.13 -6.39
N ALA A 96 -1.71 -10.61 -6.25
CA ALA A 96 -0.62 -9.83 -5.66
C ALA A 96 -0.34 -8.57 -6.49
N GLY A 97 -0.20 -8.72 -7.81
CA GLY A 97 -0.01 -7.59 -8.72
C GLY A 97 -1.20 -6.62 -8.75
N ALA A 98 -2.43 -7.15 -8.69
CA ALA A 98 -3.64 -6.33 -8.56
C ALA A 98 -3.68 -5.53 -7.25
N LEU A 99 -3.35 -6.15 -6.12
CA LEU A 99 -3.27 -5.46 -4.82
C LEU A 99 -2.22 -4.34 -4.84
N ASP A 100 -1.04 -4.63 -5.37
CA ASP A 100 0.05 -3.65 -5.43
C ASP A 100 -0.30 -2.45 -6.32
N LYS A 101 -0.88 -2.69 -7.51
CA LYS A 101 -1.37 -1.61 -8.40
C LYS A 101 -2.46 -0.76 -7.75
N ALA A 102 -3.38 -1.39 -7.05
CA ALA A 102 -4.44 -0.69 -6.33
C ALA A 102 -3.85 0.20 -5.23
N LEU A 103 -2.94 -0.33 -4.41
CA LEU A 103 -2.29 0.42 -3.33
C LEU A 103 -1.39 1.55 -3.86
N GLN A 104 -0.65 1.35 -4.96
CA GLN A 104 0.09 2.43 -5.63
C GLN A 104 -0.86 3.56 -6.06
N SER A 105 -2.00 3.23 -6.65
CA SER A 105 -2.98 4.23 -7.07
C SER A 105 -3.58 5.00 -5.89
N VAL A 106 -3.82 4.32 -4.77
CA VAL A 106 -4.39 4.88 -3.54
C VAL A 106 -3.38 5.78 -2.83
N VAL A 107 -2.13 5.33 -2.70
CA VAL A 107 -1.05 6.07 -2.02
C VAL A 107 -0.68 7.32 -2.83
N ASN A 108 -0.55 7.22 -4.15
CA ASN A 108 -0.09 8.35 -4.99
C ASN A 108 -1.24 9.24 -5.50
N VAL A 109 -2.39 9.24 -4.84
CA VAL A 109 -3.51 10.12 -5.21
C VAL A 109 -3.12 11.59 -5.06
N LYS A 110 -3.42 12.39 -6.08
CA LYS A 110 -3.17 13.84 -6.10
C LYS A 110 -4.34 14.60 -5.47
N GLU A 111 -4.02 15.63 -4.70
CA GLU A 111 -5.00 16.59 -4.17
C GLU A 111 -4.98 17.87 -5.02
N GLY A 112 -6.01 18.06 -5.83
CA GLY A 112 -6.06 19.17 -6.79
C GLY A 112 -4.96 19.07 -7.85
N SER A 113 -4.34 20.20 -8.19
CA SER A 113 -3.26 20.28 -9.18
C SER A 113 -1.86 20.05 -8.60
N GLY A 114 -1.75 19.73 -7.30
CA GLY A 114 -0.48 19.53 -6.61
C GLY A 114 0.14 18.14 -6.83
N PRO A 115 1.43 17.96 -6.46
CA PRO A 115 2.04 16.63 -6.42
C PRO A 115 1.39 15.74 -5.36
N PRO A 116 1.50 14.40 -5.47
CA PRO A 116 1.04 13.49 -4.42
C PRO A 116 1.66 13.85 -3.07
N ARG A 117 0.84 13.87 -2.01
CA ARG A 117 1.30 14.25 -0.67
C ARG A 117 1.77 13.08 0.19
N ALA A 118 1.75 11.85 -0.35
CA ALA A 118 2.15 10.66 0.39
C ALA A 118 3.58 10.75 0.93
N SER A 119 4.53 11.21 0.11
CA SER A 119 5.92 11.40 0.51
C SER A 119 6.06 12.37 1.68
N GLU A 120 5.35 13.49 1.66
CA GLU A 120 5.37 14.46 2.77
C GLU A 120 4.70 13.89 4.03
N ARG A 121 3.53 13.25 3.89
CA ARG A 121 2.79 12.64 5.00
C ARG A 121 3.63 11.57 5.69
N LEU A 122 4.25 10.67 4.93
CA LEU A 122 5.09 9.62 5.48
C LEU A 122 6.35 10.20 6.15
N ALA A 123 6.96 11.24 5.56
CA ALA A 123 8.13 11.89 6.15
C ALA A 123 7.80 12.53 7.51
N ARG A 124 6.65 13.23 7.61
CA ARG A 124 6.17 13.83 8.87
C ARG A 124 5.79 12.77 9.90
N TYR A 125 5.17 11.67 9.48
CA TYR A 125 4.87 10.54 10.37
C TYR A 125 6.16 9.98 10.99
N THR A 126 7.17 9.72 10.16
CA THR A 126 8.46 9.19 10.60
C THR A 126 9.19 10.17 11.54
N ASP A 127 9.19 11.48 11.24
CA ASP A 127 9.75 12.48 12.15
C ASP A 127 9.03 12.47 13.52
N ASN A 128 7.70 12.46 13.52
CA ASN A 128 6.90 12.40 14.74
C ASN A 128 7.17 11.13 15.55
N LEU A 129 7.34 9.98 14.89
CA LEU A 129 7.67 8.71 15.53
C LEU A 129 9.03 8.77 16.23
N LEU A 130 10.05 9.29 15.55
CA LEU A 130 11.40 9.45 16.11
C LEU A 130 11.46 10.49 17.23
N ARG A 131 10.59 11.51 17.20
CA ARG A 131 10.45 12.45 18.31
C ARG A 131 9.79 11.82 19.54
N LYS A 132 8.85 10.89 19.33
CA LYS A 132 8.23 10.11 20.41
C LYS A 132 9.21 9.12 21.02
N SER A 133 10.09 8.50 20.22
CA SER A 133 11.13 7.62 20.75
C SER A 133 12.07 8.34 21.71
N ALA A 134 12.49 9.57 21.36
CA ALA A 134 13.29 10.41 22.25
C ALA A 134 12.58 10.79 23.58
N LYS A 135 11.27 10.55 23.70
CA LYS A 135 10.46 10.79 24.90
C LYS A 135 10.14 9.50 25.68
N GLY A 136 10.81 8.39 25.37
CA GLY A 136 10.72 7.14 26.13
C GLY A 136 9.89 6.03 25.50
N MET A 137 9.61 6.08 24.19
CA MET A 137 9.07 4.92 23.47
C MET A 137 10.14 3.82 23.38
N SER A 138 9.75 2.56 23.54
CA SER A 138 10.72 1.45 23.51
C SER A 138 11.24 1.20 22.09
N ASP A 139 12.50 0.76 21.96
CA ASP A 139 13.11 0.45 20.65
C ASP A 139 12.28 -0.57 19.85
N ILE A 140 11.68 -1.55 20.53
CA ILE A 140 10.80 -2.56 19.91
C ILE A 140 9.57 -1.92 19.27
N GLU A 141 8.92 -0.98 19.97
CA GLU A 141 7.76 -0.26 19.44
C GLU A 141 8.16 0.65 18.27
N VAL A 142 9.33 1.30 18.36
CA VAL A 142 9.86 2.12 17.26
C VAL A 142 10.03 1.27 16.01
N ASP A 143 10.70 0.13 16.12
CA ASP A 143 10.95 -0.77 15.00
C ASP A 143 9.64 -1.29 14.38
N GLN A 144 8.66 -1.68 15.20
CA GLN A 144 7.34 -2.11 14.69
C GLN A 144 6.63 -1.01 13.89
N GLN A 145 6.67 0.23 14.37
CA GLN A 145 6.03 1.36 13.69
C GLN A 145 6.81 1.80 12.45
N LEU A 146 8.12 1.61 12.43
CA LEU A 146 8.93 1.84 11.24
C LEU A 146 8.73 0.74 10.19
N SER A 147 8.59 -0.53 10.57
CA SER A 147 8.25 -1.62 9.64
C SER A 147 6.93 -1.35 8.91
N LYS A 148 5.94 -0.79 9.62
CA LYS A 148 4.69 -0.32 9.06
C LYS A 148 4.89 0.81 8.02
N ALA A 149 5.75 1.78 8.32
CA ALA A 149 6.09 2.84 7.38
C ALA A 149 6.78 2.30 6.11
N ILE A 150 7.62 1.26 6.23
CA ILE A 150 8.25 0.60 5.08
C ILE A 150 7.20 0.03 4.13
N VAL A 151 6.17 -0.65 4.65
CA VAL A 151 5.12 -1.24 3.81
C VAL A 151 4.49 -0.19 2.89
N ILE A 152 4.21 1.00 3.41
CA ILE A 152 3.64 2.12 2.65
C ILE A 152 4.67 2.72 1.69
N PHE A 153 5.92 2.86 2.13
CA PHE A 153 6.99 3.41 1.31
C PHE A 153 7.18 2.65 -0.01
N ARG A 154 6.97 1.32 -0.02
CA ARG A 154 7.03 0.50 -1.25
C ARG A 154 6.06 0.97 -2.33
N TYR A 155 4.96 1.59 -1.94
CA TYR A 155 3.91 2.06 -2.84
C TYR A 155 4.08 3.53 -3.25
N ILE A 156 5.05 4.26 -2.70
CA ILE A 156 5.33 5.66 -3.08
C ILE A 156 6.13 5.70 -4.39
N GLU A 157 5.67 6.50 -5.35
CA GLU A 157 6.37 6.76 -6.62
C GLU A 157 7.57 7.69 -6.43
N ASP A 158 7.35 8.85 -5.80
CA ASP A 158 8.36 9.90 -5.62
C ASP A 158 9.23 9.65 -4.36
N LYS A 159 10.03 8.59 -4.40
CA LYS A 159 10.91 8.15 -3.28
C LYS A 159 11.99 9.19 -2.94
N ASP A 160 12.46 9.95 -3.92
CA ASP A 160 13.43 11.05 -3.77
C ASP A 160 12.84 12.25 -3.02
N VAL A 161 11.58 12.59 -3.28
CA VAL A 161 10.84 13.64 -2.56
C VAL A 161 10.63 13.24 -1.10
N PHE A 162 10.36 11.95 -0.83
CA PHE A 162 10.28 11.45 0.55
C PHE A 162 11.62 11.64 1.27
N GLN A 163 12.73 11.20 0.66
CA GLN A 163 14.06 11.35 1.24
C GLN A 163 14.34 12.82 1.55
N LYS A 164 14.18 13.71 0.57
CA LYS A 164 14.42 15.16 0.76
C LYS A 164 13.56 15.76 1.86
N SER A 165 12.27 15.42 1.90
CA SER A 165 11.32 15.91 2.91
C SER A 165 11.66 15.41 4.30
N LEU A 166 12.06 14.14 4.41
CA LEU A 166 12.48 13.54 5.68
C LEU A 166 13.79 14.16 6.18
N TYR A 167 14.81 14.29 5.32
CA TYR A 167 16.05 14.98 5.67
C TYR A 167 15.78 16.41 6.14
N LEU A 168 14.86 17.14 5.50
CA LEU A 168 14.50 18.50 5.91
C LEU A 168 13.79 18.53 7.28
N CYS A 169 12.77 17.69 7.49
CA CYS A 169 12.07 17.58 8.78
C CYS A 169 13.05 17.25 9.90
N ILE A 170 13.98 16.35 9.60
CA ILE A 170 15.04 15.95 10.51
C ILE A 170 15.92 17.15 10.87
N ASN A 171 16.53 17.82 9.90
CA ASN A 171 17.49 18.89 10.15
C ASN A 171 16.88 20.13 10.81
N LEU A 172 15.61 20.47 10.51
CA LEU A 172 14.93 21.62 11.10
C LEU A 172 14.62 21.46 12.60
N HIS A 173 14.36 20.23 13.06
CA HIS A 173 13.82 20.00 14.40
C HIS A 173 14.83 19.42 15.41
N GLY A 174 16.11 19.31 15.05
CA GLY A 174 17.20 19.07 16.02
C GLY A 174 17.10 17.78 16.87
N SER A 175 16.25 16.81 16.51
CA SER A 175 16.20 15.51 17.19
C SER A 175 17.53 14.74 17.13
N VAL A 176 17.76 14.00 18.19
CA VAL A 176 19.02 13.44 18.67
C VAL A 176 19.54 12.30 17.78
N ASN A 177 20.87 12.26 17.58
CA ASN A 177 21.72 11.16 17.10
C ASN A 177 21.12 10.24 16.00
N ARG A 178 21.01 10.78 14.78
CA ARG A 178 20.24 10.23 13.65
C ARG A 178 21.04 9.48 12.57
N MET A 179 22.30 9.12 12.83
CA MET A 179 23.06 8.31 11.87
C MET A 179 22.44 6.91 11.70
N GLY A 180 21.96 6.30 12.80
CA GLY A 180 21.32 4.98 12.78
C GLY A 180 20.01 4.93 11.99
N THR A 181 19.15 5.94 12.09
CA THR A 181 17.87 5.97 11.34
C THR A 181 18.07 6.25 9.85
N VAL A 182 19.00 7.14 9.51
CA VAL A 182 19.37 7.39 8.11
C VAL A 182 20.00 6.14 7.50
N ILE A 183 20.89 5.46 8.24
CA ILE A 183 21.47 4.16 7.85
C ILE A 183 20.40 3.07 7.78
N TRP A 184 19.42 3.03 8.69
CA TRP A 184 18.31 2.06 8.67
C TRP A 184 17.43 2.26 7.44
N ILE A 185 17.08 3.50 7.12
CA ILE A 185 16.40 3.89 5.88
C ILE A 185 17.27 3.55 4.67
N GLN A 186 18.57 3.82 4.67
CA GLN A 186 19.45 3.46 3.55
C GLN A 186 19.69 1.96 3.40
N LEU A 187 19.75 1.18 4.49
CA LEU A 187 19.96 -0.28 4.46
C LEU A 187 18.68 -1.04 4.12
N TYR A 188 17.53 -0.63 4.67
CA TYR A 188 16.24 -1.26 4.37
C TYR A 188 15.62 -0.76 3.06
N LEU A 189 15.77 0.52 2.71
CA LEU A 189 15.29 1.05 1.42
C LEU A 189 16.30 0.82 0.27
N GLY A 190 17.59 0.70 0.57
CA GLY A 190 18.65 0.42 -0.41
C GLY A 190 18.65 -1.02 -0.94
N ASN A 191 18.14 -1.98 -0.16
CA ASN A 191 17.97 -3.36 -0.65
C ASN A 191 16.85 -3.50 -1.70
N GLU A 192 15.89 -2.57 -1.77
CA GLU A 192 14.95 -2.51 -2.91
C GLU A 192 15.53 -1.77 -4.13
N LEU A 193 16.49 -0.86 -3.95
CA LEU A 193 17.18 -0.18 -5.06
C LEU A 193 18.13 -1.11 -5.83
N LEU A 194 18.62 -2.19 -5.21
CA LEU A 194 19.33 -3.25 -5.94
C LEU A 194 18.40 -4.09 -6.83
N PHE A 195 17.09 -4.17 -6.52
CA PHE A 195 16.12 -4.92 -7.33
C PHE A 195 15.44 -4.06 -8.40
N CYS A 196 15.25 -2.75 -8.17
CA CYS A 196 14.72 -1.84 -9.19
C CYS A 196 15.68 -1.55 -10.35
N ASN A 197 16.97 -1.90 -10.24
CA ASN A 197 17.95 -1.70 -11.31
C ASN A 197 18.25 -2.99 -12.12
N SER A 198 17.56 -4.10 -11.87
CA SER A 198 17.81 -5.38 -12.56
C SER A 198 16.83 -5.71 -13.70
N ARG A 199 16.00 -4.76 -14.13
CA ARG A 199 15.05 -4.96 -15.27
C ARG A 199 15.21 -3.98 -16.44
N PHE A 200 16.32 -3.27 -16.48
CA PHE A 200 16.76 -2.50 -17.64
C PHE A 200 18.22 -2.84 -18.02
N LEU A 201 18.50 -4.14 -18.16
CA LEU A 201 19.55 -4.67 -19.05
C LEU A 201 19.01 -5.92 -19.73
#